data_AF-A0A4R8LYI5-F1
#
_entry.id   AF-A0A4R8LYI5-F1
#
_cell.length_a   1.000
_cell.length_b   1.000
_cell.length_c   1.000
_cell.angle_alpha   90.00
_cell.angle_beta   90.00
_cell.angle_gamma   90.00
#
_symmetry.space_group_name_H-M   'P 1'
#
loop_
_entity.id
_entity.type
_entity.pdbx_description
1 polymer ?
#
loop_
_entity_poly.entity_id
_entity_poly.type
_entity_poly.pdbx_seq_one_letter_code
_entity_poly.pdbx_strand_id
1 'polypeptide(L)'
;MTKALCACTTSTDSSSMFTAYSSRHCKPWIVSTTGLEFIAVLESGVLNGKNYLGHQVTNGFVLEVYKDSKGLPTVGLGHLVNDSDKLNVGDTISMERAQGFLKKSLADIENASTAM
;
A
#
# COMPACT_ATOMS: atom_id res chain seq x y z
N MET A 1 22.44 -7.16 6.52
CA MET A 1 23.23 -8.18 5.78
C MET A 1 22.37 -9.41 5.55
N THR A 2 22.18 -9.82 4.30
CA THR A 2 21.48 -11.06 3.93
C THR A 2 22.45 -12.24 4.04
N LYS A 3 22.27 -13.08 5.07
CA LYS A 3 23.02 -14.34 5.23
C LYS A 3 22.39 -15.39 4.32
N ALA A 4 23.21 -16.16 3.61
CA ALA A 4 22.73 -17.24 2.77
C ALA A 4 22.01 -18.31 3.61
N LEU A 5 20.85 -18.77 3.11
CA LEU A 5 20.07 -19.86 3.73
C LEU A 5 20.82 -21.19 3.72
N CYS A 6 21.62 -21.42 2.67
CA CYS A 6 22.59 -22.50 2.60
C CYS A 6 23.73 -22.11 1.65
N ALA A 7 24.92 -22.64 1.90
CA ALA A 7 26.05 -22.61 0.98
C ALA A 7 26.51 -24.06 0.78
N CYS A 8 26.63 -24.49 -0.48
CA CYS A 8 27.04 -25.86 -0.82
C CYS A 8 28.07 -25.85 -1.96
N THR A 9 28.92 -26.87 -1.98
CA THR A 9 29.86 -27.15 -3.06
C THR A 9 29.27 -28.25 -3.94
N THR A 10 29.32 -28.09 -5.26
CA THR A 10 28.80 -29.10 -6.20
C THR A 10 29.61 -30.39 -6.09
N SER A 11 28.92 -31.50 -5.79
CA SER A 11 29.47 -32.85 -5.68
C SER A 11 28.64 -33.81 -6.53
N THR A 12 29.21 -34.94 -6.96
CA THR A 12 28.53 -36.00 -7.72
C THR A 12 27.90 -37.08 -6.84
N ASP A 13 27.93 -36.91 -5.51
CA ASP A 13 27.36 -37.84 -4.56
C ASP A 13 25.83 -37.68 -4.46
N SER A 14 25.08 -38.72 -4.82
CA SER A 14 23.61 -38.73 -4.71
C SER A 14 23.07 -38.55 -3.29
N SER A 15 23.90 -38.76 -2.27
CA SER A 15 23.56 -38.51 -0.86
C SER A 15 23.83 -37.07 -0.40
N SER A 16 24.38 -36.19 -1.27
CA SER A 16 24.66 -34.79 -0.95
C SER A 16 23.48 -33.84 -1.14
N MET A 17 22.23 -34.34 -1.07
CA MET A 17 21.02 -33.52 -1.14
C MET A 17 20.61 -33.04 0.26
N PHE A 18 20.33 -31.75 0.40
CA PHE A 18 19.76 -31.19 1.63
C PHE A 18 18.56 -30.31 1.30
N THR A 19 17.56 -30.29 2.19
CA THR A 19 16.41 -29.41 2.08
C THR A 19 16.61 -28.19 2.96
N ALA A 20 16.57 -27.00 2.36
CA ALA A 20 16.60 -25.74 3.09
C ALA A 20 15.20 -25.13 3.17
N TYR A 21 14.82 -24.63 4.33
CA TYR A 21 13.60 -23.87 4.56
C TYR A 21 13.99 -22.49 5.09
N SER A 22 13.26 -21.45 4.68
CA SER A 22 13.30 -20.16 5.36
C SER A 22 11.96 -19.89 6.02
N SER A 23 11.98 -19.13 7.13
CA SER A 23 10.77 -18.46 7.56
C SER A 23 10.36 -17.42 6.51
N ARG A 24 9.07 -17.08 6.50
CA ARG A 24 8.54 -16.05 5.62
C ARG A 24 9.15 -14.70 6.04
N HIS A 25 10.17 -14.22 5.33
CA HIS A 25 10.81 -12.91 5.57
C HIS A 25 9.90 -11.72 5.23
N CYS A 26 8.65 -11.99 4.87
CA CYS A 26 7.72 -11.00 4.36
C CYS A 26 7.09 -10.12 5.43
N LYS A 27 7.32 -10.32 6.75
CA LYS A 27 6.82 -9.48 7.87
C LYS A 27 7.70 -9.61 9.14
N PRO A 28 7.73 -8.59 10.03
CA PRO A 28 7.10 -7.28 9.88
C PRO A 28 7.86 -6.40 8.88
N TRP A 29 7.13 -5.65 8.06
CA TRP A 29 7.67 -4.57 7.24
C TRP A 29 6.91 -3.30 7.56
N ILE A 30 7.59 -2.18 7.37
CA ILE A 30 7.02 -0.85 7.40
C ILE A 30 7.21 -0.30 6.00
N VAL A 31 6.15 0.26 5.42
CA VAL A 31 6.24 0.85 4.09
C VAL A 31 7.20 2.05 4.12
N SER A 32 8.15 2.11 3.19
CA SER A 32 9.08 3.24 3.10
C SER A 32 8.40 4.45 2.47
N THR A 33 8.96 5.65 2.66
CA THR A 33 8.48 6.87 2.02
C THR A 33 8.44 6.74 0.49
N THR A 34 9.46 6.13 -0.12
CA THR A 34 9.48 5.85 -1.57
C THR A 34 8.37 4.88 -1.97
N GLY A 35 8.03 3.91 -1.11
CA GLY A 35 6.87 3.04 -1.31
C GLY A 35 5.55 3.80 -1.28
N LEU A 36 5.40 4.78 -0.38
CA LEU A 36 4.23 5.66 -0.32
C LEU A 36 4.09 6.51 -1.59
N GLU A 37 5.18 7.10 -2.06
CA GLU A 37 5.20 7.88 -3.31
C GLU A 37 4.83 7.02 -4.52
N PHE A 38 5.37 5.80 -4.58
CA PHE A 38 5.00 4.84 -5.60
C PHE A 38 3.50 4.51 -5.58
N ILE A 39 2.96 4.21 -4.40
CA ILE A 39 1.53 3.92 -4.20
C ILE A 39 0.67 5.14 -4.58
N ALA A 40 1.08 6.35 -4.22
CA ALA A 40 0.41 7.58 -4.61
C ALA A 40 0.33 7.76 -6.13
N VAL A 41 1.43 7.53 -6.85
CA VAL A 41 1.44 7.59 -8.31
C VAL A 41 0.63 6.45 -8.92
N LEU A 42 0.68 5.26 -8.32
CA LEU A 42 -0.09 4.10 -8.79
C LEU A 42 -1.60 4.37 -8.75
N GLU A 43 -2.09 4.93 -7.64
CA GLU A 43 -3.53 5.18 -7.44
C GLU A 43 -4.02 6.43 -8.16
N SER A 44 -3.23 7.52 -8.12
CA SER A 44 -3.66 8.81 -8.66
C SER A 44 -3.13 9.12 -10.06
N GLY A 45 -2.19 8.33 -10.58
CA GLY A 45 -1.49 8.55 -11.85
C GLY A 45 -0.43 9.67 -11.82
N VAL A 46 -0.55 10.61 -10.89
CA VAL A 46 0.35 11.77 -10.71
C VAL A 46 0.52 12.07 -9.23
N LEU A 47 1.62 12.72 -8.84
CA LEU A 47 1.79 13.25 -7.48
C LEU A 47 1.06 14.59 -7.28
N ASN A 48 1.02 15.44 -8.29
CA ASN A 48 0.41 16.76 -8.22
C ASN A 48 -0.20 17.15 -9.57
N GLY A 49 -1.31 17.88 -9.55
CA GLY A 49 -1.99 18.36 -10.75
C GLY A 49 -3.29 17.61 -11.04
N LYS A 50 -3.71 17.55 -12.30
CA LYS A 50 -4.92 16.81 -12.69
C LYS A 50 -4.56 15.41 -13.16
N ASN A 51 -5.28 14.40 -12.65
CA ASN A 51 -5.15 13.03 -13.16
C ASN A 51 -5.95 12.82 -14.46
N TYR A 52 -5.88 11.61 -15.02
CA TYR A 52 -6.60 11.24 -16.25
C TYR A 52 -8.12 11.40 -16.15
N LEU A 53 -8.68 11.24 -14.96
CA LEU A 53 -10.11 11.41 -14.68
C LEU A 53 -10.49 12.88 -14.38
N GLY A 54 -9.53 13.80 -14.43
CA GLY A 54 -9.74 15.23 -14.20
C GLY A 54 -9.78 15.66 -12.74
N HIS A 55 -9.56 14.74 -11.79
CA HIS A 55 -9.49 15.05 -10.36
C HIS A 55 -8.22 15.83 -10.03
N GLN A 56 -8.34 16.81 -9.13
CA GLN A 56 -7.20 17.52 -8.59
C GLN A 56 -6.49 16.63 -7.55
N VAL A 57 -5.21 16.36 -7.82
CA VAL A 57 -4.32 15.59 -6.96
C VAL A 57 -3.34 16.54 -6.28
N THR A 58 -3.16 16.36 -4.97
CA THR A 58 -2.21 17.09 -4.14
C THR A 58 -1.40 16.08 -3.33
N ASN A 59 -0.09 16.04 -3.55
CA ASN A 59 0.84 15.09 -2.91
C ASN A 59 0.39 13.61 -3.00
N GLY A 60 -0.24 13.22 -4.11
CA GLY A 60 -0.75 11.87 -4.35
C GLY A 60 -2.18 11.60 -3.90
N PHE A 61 -2.84 12.58 -3.29
CA PHE A 61 -4.20 12.44 -2.75
C PHE A 61 -5.20 13.23 -3.56
N VAL A 62 -6.37 12.63 -3.80
CA VAL A 62 -7.57 13.32 -4.27
C VAL A 62 -8.36 13.77 -3.06
N LEU A 63 -8.38 15.08 -2.77
CA LEU A 63 -9.00 15.61 -1.55
C LEU A 63 -10.51 15.80 -1.64
N GLU A 64 -11.08 15.70 -2.84
CA GLU A 64 -12.53 15.75 -3.07
C GLU A 64 -13.09 14.33 -3.21
N VAL A 65 -14.21 14.04 -2.55
CA VAL A 65 -14.86 12.74 -2.64
C VAL A 65 -15.44 12.56 -4.04
N TYR A 66 -14.98 11.53 -4.75
CA TYR A 66 -15.40 11.21 -6.11
C TYR A 66 -16.04 9.83 -6.17
N LYS A 67 -16.69 9.51 -7.29
CA LYS A 67 -17.14 8.13 -7.57
C LYS A 67 -16.07 7.39 -8.34
N ASP A 68 -15.65 6.23 -7.84
CA ASP A 68 -14.72 5.35 -8.54
C ASP A 68 -15.35 4.69 -9.79
N SER A 69 -14.59 3.83 -10.46
CA SER A 69 -15.07 3.09 -11.64
C SER A 69 -16.24 2.14 -11.37
N LYS A 70 -16.51 1.80 -10.10
CA LYS A 70 -17.65 1.01 -9.65
C LYS A 70 -18.81 1.88 -9.15
N GLY A 71 -18.67 3.20 -9.20
CA GLY A 71 -19.67 4.16 -8.72
C GLY A 71 -19.67 4.34 -7.20
N LEU A 72 -18.66 3.83 -6.48
CA LEU A 72 -18.54 3.92 -5.04
C LEU A 72 -17.83 5.22 -4.62
N PRO A 73 -18.25 5.85 -3.50
CA PRO A 73 -17.63 7.07 -3.02
C PRO A 73 -16.22 6.80 -2.48
N THR A 74 -15.23 7.50 -3.01
CA THR A 74 -13.80 7.30 -2.72
C THR A 74 -13.11 8.65 -2.52
N VAL A 75 -12.10 8.70 -1.65
CA VAL A 75 -11.32 9.92 -1.36
C VAL A 75 -9.88 9.60 -0.96
N GLY A 76 -9.01 10.60 -0.94
CA GLY A 76 -7.62 10.49 -0.52
C GLY A 76 -6.82 9.66 -1.51
N LEU A 77 -6.19 8.59 -1.00
CA LEU A 77 -5.40 7.64 -1.78
C LEU A 77 -6.19 6.33 -1.84
N GLY A 78 -7.33 6.37 -2.55
CA GLY A 78 -8.20 5.19 -2.74
C GLY A 78 -9.00 4.75 -1.50
N HIS A 79 -9.20 5.60 -0.50
CA HIS A 79 -10.03 5.27 0.68
C HIS A 79 -11.50 5.19 0.28
N LEU A 80 -12.10 4.00 0.44
CA LEU A 80 -13.53 3.79 0.24
C LEU A 80 -14.31 4.43 1.40
N VAL A 81 -15.12 5.44 1.06
CA VAL A 81 -15.93 6.17 2.03
C VAL A 81 -17.03 5.27 2.57
N ASN A 82 -17.19 5.29 3.89
CA ASN A 82 -18.27 4.58 4.60
C ASN A 82 -19.11 5.54 5.45
N ASP A 83 -20.22 5.04 6.00
CA ASP A 83 -21.17 5.85 6.79
C ASP A 83 -20.57 6.48 8.06
N SER A 84 -19.47 5.92 8.59
CA SER A 84 -18.78 6.47 9.76
C SER A 84 -17.90 7.67 9.42
N ASP A 85 -17.51 7.81 8.15
CA ASP A 85 -16.72 8.95 7.68
C ASP A 85 -17.56 10.23 7.57
N LYS A 86 -18.89 10.14 7.46
CA LYS A 86 -19.79 11.30 7.32
C LYS A 86 -19.38 12.21 6.15
N LEU A 87 -19.10 11.60 5.00
CA LEU A 87 -18.70 12.27 3.76
C LEU A 87 -19.66 11.89 2.63
N ASN A 88 -19.97 12.86 1.78
CA ASN A 88 -20.74 12.70 0.56
C ASN A 88 -19.88 13.01 -0.66
N VAL A 89 -20.31 12.57 -1.84
CA VAL A 89 -19.65 12.91 -3.11
C VAL A 89 -19.65 14.43 -3.31
N GLY A 90 -18.49 14.98 -3.65
CA GLY A 90 -18.23 16.42 -3.78
C GLY A 90 -17.71 17.08 -2.49
N ASP A 91 -17.76 16.41 -1.34
CA ASP A 91 -17.17 16.96 -0.11
C ASP A 91 -15.65 17.00 -0.25
N THR A 92 -15.03 18.05 0.29
CA THR A 92 -13.57 18.19 0.35
C THR A 92 -13.06 17.92 1.76
N ILE A 93 -11.98 17.15 1.87
CA ILE A 93 -11.30 16.87 3.13
C ILE A 93 -9.96 17.59 3.23
N SER A 94 -9.47 17.76 4.46
CA SER A 94 -8.11 18.27 4.68
C SER A 94 -7.06 17.21 4.32
N MET A 95 -5.85 17.68 4.04
CA MET A 95 -4.71 16.82 3.76
C MET A 95 -4.43 15.86 4.92
N GLU A 96 -4.52 16.36 6.16
CA GLU A 96 -4.28 15.59 7.39
C GLU A 96 -5.31 14.47 7.55
N ARG A 97 -6.56 14.73 7.17
CA ARG A 97 -7.62 13.74 7.19
C ARG A 97 -7.35 12.63 6.17
N ALA A 98 -6.92 12.99 4.96
CA ALA A 98 -6.54 12.03 3.92
C ALA A 98 -5.35 11.15 4.35
N GLN A 99 -4.33 11.76 4.96
CA GLN A 99 -3.19 11.04 5.55
C GLN A 99 -3.62 10.13 6.71
N GLY A 100 -4.58 10.55 7.51
CA GLY A 100 -5.17 9.74 8.58
C GLY A 100 -5.83 8.46 8.05
N PHE A 101 -6.59 8.55 6.95
CA PHE A 101 -7.17 7.38 6.29
C PHE A 101 -6.08 6.42 5.79
N LEU A 102 -5.07 6.93 5.08
CA LEU A 102 -3.96 6.11 4.61
C LEU A 102 -3.22 5.42 5.75
N LYS A 103 -2.91 6.16 6.83
CA LYS A 103 -2.21 5.61 8.00
C LYS A 103 -2.97 4.46 8.65
N LYS A 104 -4.31 4.57 8.74
CA LYS A 104 -5.15 3.50 9.27
C LYS A 104 -5.09 2.27 8.36
N SER A 105 -5.27 2.44 7.05
CA SER A 105 -5.20 1.33 6.09
C SER A 105 -3.83 0.65 6.08
N LEU A 106 -2.74 1.41 6.17
CA LEU A 106 -1.39 0.87 6.25
C LEU A 106 -1.19 0.08 7.54
N ALA A 107 -1.66 0.59 8.68
CA ALA A 107 -1.58 -0.13 9.95
C ALA A 107 -2.32 -1.48 9.87
N ASP A 108 -3.50 -1.52 9.25
CA ASP A 108 -4.24 -2.76 9.05
C ASP A 108 -3.46 -3.75 8.17
N ILE A 109 -2.88 -3.28 7.06
CA ILE A 109 -2.09 -4.12 6.13
C ILE A 109 -0.79 -4.63 6.76
N GLU A 110 -0.05 -3.75 7.44
CA GLU A 110 1.21 -4.10 8.12
C GLU A 110 0.94 -5.14 9.22
N ASN A 111 -0.12 -4.97 10.01
CA ASN A 111 -0.47 -5.87 11.11
C ASN A 111 -1.20 -7.16 10.70
N ALA A 112 -1.80 -7.24 9.51
CA ALA A 112 -2.60 -8.39 9.05
C ALA A 112 -1.86 -9.74 8.94
N SER A 113 -0.58 -9.86 9.31
CA SER A 113 0.10 -11.17 9.38
C SER A 113 0.92 -11.39 10.64
N THR A 114 0.59 -10.70 11.73
CA THR A 114 1.09 -11.02 13.07
C THR A 114 0.19 -12.05 13.79
N ALA A 115 -0.97 -12.40 13.19
CA ALA A 115 -1.84 -13.47 13.67
C ALA A 115 -1.49 -14.80 12.97
N MET A 116 -0.49 -15.50 13.50
CA MET A 116 -0.30 -16.95 13.33
C MET A 116 0.36 -17.50 14.58
#